data_AF-A0A166MMJ6-F1
#
_entry.id   AF-A0A166MMJ6-F1
#
_cell.length_a   1.000
_cell.length_b   1.000
_cell.length_c   1.000
_cell.angle_alpha   90.00
_cell.angle_beta   90.00
_cell.angle_gamma   90.00
#
_symmetry.space_group_name_H-M   'P 1'
#
loop_
_entity.id
_entity.type
_entity.pdbx_description
1 polymer ?
#
loop_
_entity_poly.entity_id
_entity_poly.type
_entity_poly.pdbx_seq_one_letter_code
_entity_poly.pdbx_strand_id
1 'polypeptide(L)'
;MPCGDCGLETVLDLSSDFLNIYSQSRIPLLNFFKDNDLYFFGTVITVADSLEFDELLRSGTLTKNHLVAKYIQKVKQESVFDYIDDAASMHSAFESRRQILKDAVEAHFNGKYTLSVPVLFAQVEGVLREYGGMKQADKFRPNVSTEIWDRRLLFAITDNARYFNAFINKLFEGQQNESSFNRNPILHGMSVNYDSEEWSIVLILIILEIRNFMWFEKHTKSVI
;
A
#
# COMPACT_ATOMS: atom_id res chain seq x y z
N MET A 1 -25.73 -29.50 18.37
CA MET A 1 -26.41 -30.73 17.88
C MET A 1 -25.45 -31.88 18.12
N PRO A 2 -25.85 -32.93 18.85
CA PRO A 2 -25.00 -34.10 19.06
C PRO A 2 -24.67 -34.75 17.70
N CYS A 3 -23.46 -35.26 17.56
CA CYS A 3 -23.05 -36.01 16.37
C CYS A 3 -23.97 -37.23 16.18
N GLY A 4 -24.54 -37.40 14.98
CA GLY A 4 -25.47 -38.50 14.68
C GLY A 4 -24.85 -39.90 14.81
N ASP A 5 -23.52 -40.01 14.71
CA ASP A 5 -22.82 -41.29 14.73
C ASP A 5 -22.28 -41.68 16.12
N CYS A 6 -21.85 -40.72 16.94
CA CYS A 6 -21.25 -41.00 18.24
C CYS A 6 -21.98 -40.39 19.44
N GLY A 7 -23.05 -39.60 19.22
CA GLY A 7 -23.88 -39.01 20.27
C GLY A 7 -23.19 -37.93 21.11
N LEU A 8 -21.92 -37.63 20.86
CA LEU A 8 -21.18 -36.59 21.58
C LEU A 8 -21.61 -35.19 21.09
N GLU A 9 -21.87 -34.29 22.04
CA GLU A 9 -21.98 -32.87 21.74
C GLU A 9 -20.59 -32.30 21.48
N THR A 10 -20.27 -32.09 20.21
CA THR A 10 -19.10 -31.32 19.83
C THR A 10 -19.43 -29.84 19.92
N VAL A 11 -19.13 -29.23 21.07
CA VAL A 11 -19.01 -27.77 21.18
C VAL A 11 -17.65 -27.41 20.61
N LEU A 12 -17.60 -27.11 19.32
CA LEU A 12 -16.39 -26.63 18.67
C LEU A 12 -16.21 -25.14 19.03
N ASP A 13 -15.37 -24.87 20.03
CA ASP A 13 -14.97 -23.50 20.37
C ASP A 13 -13.84 -23.05 19.42
N LEU A 14 -14.19 -22.17 18.48
CA LEU A 14 -13.26 -21.54 17.54
C LEU A 14 -12.84 -20.14 17.98
N SER A 15 -13.12 -19.72 19.21
CA SER A 15 -12.75 -18.39 19.70
C SER A 15 -11.23 -18.15 19.68
N SER A 16 -10.44 -19.21 19.87
CA SER A 16 -8.98 -19.21 19.80
C SER A 16 -8.43 -19.63 18.43
N ASP A 17 -9.29 -19.91 17.44
CA ASP A 17 -8.85 -20.24 16.09
C ASP A 17 -8.21 -19.01 15.42
N PHE A 18 -7.07 -19.24 14.76
CA PHE A 18 -6.26 -18.16 14.20
C PHE A 18 -7.00 -17.37 13.11
N LEU A 19 -7.88 -18.02 12.31
CA LEU A 19 -8.66 -17.33 11.29
C LEU A 19 -9.74 -16.46 11.92
N ASN A 20 -10.34 -16.93 13.02
CA ASN A 20 -11.33 -16.16 13.76
C ASN A 20 -10.69 -14.92 14.39
N ILE A 21 -9.55 -15.06 15.06
CA ILE A 21 -8.79 -13.94 15.64
C ILE A 21 -8.39 -12.94 14.55
N TYR A 22 -7.85 -13.41 13.43
CA TYR A 22 -7.46 -12.55 12.32
C TYR A 22 -8.66 -11.79 11.71
N SER A 23 -9.80 -12.48 11.53
CA SER A 23 -11.00 -11.85 10.98
C SER A 23 -11.54 -10.71 11.86
N GLN A 24 -11.47 -10.88 13.19
CA GLN A 24 -11.95 -9.90 14.16
C GLN A 24 -10.99 -8.71 14.30
N SER A 25 -9.68 -8.93 14.16
CA SER A 25 -8.64 -7.91 14.31
C SER A 25 -8.45 -7.03 13.07
N ARG A 26 -8.82 -7.52 11.89
CA ARG A 26 -8.54 -6.83 10.62
C ARG A 26 -9.14 -5.42 10.53
N ILE A 27 -10.41 -5.24 10.90
CA ILE A 27 -11.07 -3.92 10.81
C ILE A 27 -10.46 -2.90 11.78
N PRO A 28 -10.31 -3.21 13.10
CA PRO A 28 -9.60 -2.33 14.02
C PRO A 28 -8.21 -1.93 13.54
N LEU A 29 -7.45 -2.88 12.99
CA LEU A 29 -6.12 -2.61 12.46
C LEU A 29 -6.18 -1.66 11.26
N LEU A 30 -7.05 -1.90 10.28
CA LEU A 30 -7.21 -1.01 9.13
C LEU A 30 -7.64 0.41 9.54
N ASN A 31 -8.49 0.55 10.55
CA ASN A 31 -8.84 1.85 11.12
C ASN A 31 -7.62 2.52 11.77
N PHE A 32 -6.79 1.78 12.51
CA PHE A 32 -5.55 2.32 13.07
C PHE A 32 -4.62 2.85 11.98
N PHE A 33 -4.43 2.12 10.87
CA PHE A 33 -3.65 2.58 9.73
C PHE A 33 -4.19 3.90 9.17
N LYS A 34 -5.50 3.96 8.93
CA LYS A 34 -6.19 5.16 8.44
C LYS A 34 -6.02 6.36 9.38
N ASP A 35 -6.21 6.17 10.69
CA ASP A 35 -6.14 7.22 11.69
C ASP A 35 -4.71 7.74 11.90
N ASN A 36 -3.70 6.98 11.46
CA ASN A 36 -2.29 7.33 11.49
C ASN A 36 -1.71 7.72 10.11
N ASP A 37 -2.58 8.05 9.15
CA ASP A 37 -2.19 8.48 7.80
C ASP A 37 -1.26 7.49 7.09
N LEU A 38 -1.57 6.19 7.23
CA LEU A 38 -0.92 5.10 6.52
C LEU A 38 -1.94 4.24 5.77
N TYR A 39 -1.48 3.64 4.69
CA TYR A 39 -2.19 2.58 4.00
C TYR A 39 -1.64 1.21 4.44
N PHE A 40 -2.53 0.21 4.54
CA PHE A 40 -2.15 -1.17 4.84
C PHE A 40 -1.60 -1.86 3.58
N PHE A 41 -0.27 -1.87 3.43
CA PHE A 41 0.39 -2.55 2.31
C PHE A 41 0.46 -4.07 2.53
N GLY A 42 -0.61 -4.77 2.13
CA GLY A 42 -0.77 -6.21 2.34
C GLY A 42 0.24 -7.10 1.62
N THR A 43 1.04 -6.56 0.70
CA THR A 43 2.12 -7.29 0.02
C THR A 43 3.29 -7.61 0.94
N VAL A 44 3.50 -6.78 1.97
CA VAL A 44 4.64 -6.88 2.87
C VAL A 44 4.25 -7.43 4.24
N ILE A 45 3.06 -7.04 4.71
CA ILE A 45 2.55 -7.48 6.02
C ILE A 45 2.03 -8.90 5.92
N THR A 46 2.62 -9.80 6.70
CA THR A 46 2.17 -11.19 6.81
C THR A 46 1.06 -11.33 7.84
N VAL A 47 0.38 -12.48 7.86
CA VAL A 47 -0.61 -12.79 8.91
C VAL A 47 0.03 -12.72 10.30
N ALA A 48 1.28 -13.18 10.46
CA ALA A 48 2.00 -13.12 11.74
C ALA A 48 2.24 -11.67 12.20
N ASP A 49 2.62 -10.77 11.29
CA ASP A 49 2.78 -9.35 11.64
C ASP A 49 1.43 -8.74 12.04
N SER A 50 0.35 -9.09 11.34
CA SER A 50 -0.99 -8.60 11.68
C SER A 50 -1.44 -9.05 13.08
N LEU A 51 -1.06 -10.25 13.51
CA LEU A 51 -1.30 -10.73 14.88
C LEU A 51 -0.47 -9.96 15.89
N GLU A 52 0.82 -9.74 15.62
CA GLU A 52 1.70 -8.89 16.44
C GLU A 52 1.09 -7.48 16.60
N PHE A 53 0.60 -6.89 15.51
CA PHE A 53 -0.05 -5.58 15.55
C PHE A 53 -1.37 -5.60 16.31
N ASP A 54 -2.18 -6.66 16.22
CA ASP A 54 -3.41 -6.79 17.00
C ASP A 54 -3.13 -6.87 18.50
N GLU A 55 -2.10 -7.63 18.92
CA GLU A 55 -1.67 -7.69 20.31
C GLU A 55 -1.25 -6.31 20.84
N LEU A 56 -0.44 -5.59 20.06
CA LEU A 56 -0.04 -4.22 20.37
C LEU A 56 -1.24 -3.26 20.40
N LEU A 57 -2.21 -3.44 19.48
CA LEU A 57 -3.41 -2.61 19.42
C LEU A 57 -4.30 -2.83 20.64
N ARG A 58 -4.54 -4.09 21.02
CA ARG A 58 -5.35 -4.46 22.20
C ARG A 58 -4.72 -4.01 23.51
N SER A 59 -3.40 -3.99 23.58
CA SER A 59 -2.68 -3.45 24.75
C SER A 59 -2.59 -1.93 24.77
N GLY A 60 -3.04 -1.24 23.71
CA GLY A 60 -2.97 0.22 23.58
C GLY A 60 -1.55 0.74 23.34
N THR A 61 -0.63 -0.12 22.86
CA THR A 61 0.79 0.22 22.66
C THR A 61 1.18 0.29 21.18
N LEU A 62 0.28 -0.05 20.25
CA LEU A 62 0.55 0.08 18.82
C LEU A 62 0.82 1.55 18.46
N THR A 63 1.86 1.78 17.66
CA THR A 63 2.26 3.10 17.17
C THR A 63 2.51 3.01 15.68
N LYS A 64 2.46 4.15 15.00
CA LYS A 64 2.87 4.27 13.59
C LYS A 64 4.27 3.69 13.36
N ASN A 65 5.20 3.94 14.29
CA ASN A 65 6.59 3.48 14.19
C ASN A 65 6.70 1.96 14.17
N HIS A 66 5.86 1.23 14.91
CA HIS A 66 5.83 -0.24 14.86
C HIS A 66 5.51 -0.74 13.44
N LEU A 67 4.55 -0.09 12.77
CA LEU A 67 4.16 -0.44 11.41
C LEU A 67 5.27 -0.12 10.39
N VAL A 68 5.81 1.09 10.46
CA VAL A 68 6.88 1.57 9.56
C VAL A 68 8.16 0.76 9.72
N ALA A 69 8.56 0.45 10.96
CA ALA A 69 9.73 -0.38 11.23
C ALA A 69 9.59 -1.77 10.61
N LYS A 70 8.38 -2.33 10.58
CA LYS A 70 8.14 -3.62 9.93
C LYS A 70 8.33 -3.55 8.42
N TYR A 71 7.88 -2.47 7.77
CA TYR A 71 8.14 -2.24 6.36
C TYR A 71 9.64 -2.12 6.06
N ILE A 72 10.37 -1.28 6.81
CA ILE A 72 11.82 -1.11 6.66
C ILE A 72 12.57 -2.43 6.85
N GLN A 73 12.17 -3.23 7.85
CA GLN A 73 12.78 -4.53 8.12
C GLN A 73 12.62 -5.50 6.95
N LYS A 74 11.44 -5.54 6.33
CA LYS A 74 11.06 -6.58 5.36
C LYS A 74 11.37 -6.23 3.92
N VAL A 75 11.28 -4.96 3.53
CA VAL A 75 11.51 -4.56 2.14
C VAL A 75 13.01 -4.62 1.85
N LYS A 76 13.36 -5.31 0.76
CA LYS A 76 14.74 -5.48 0.30
C LYS A 76 14.93 -4.86 -1.08
N GLN A 77 16.10 -4.31 -1.32
CA GLN A 77 16.38 -3.56 -2.55
C GLN A 77 16.21 -4.42 -3.80
N GLU A 78 16.77 -5.63 -3.76
CA GLU A 78 16.67 -6.60 -4.86
C GLU A 78 15.21 -6.94 -5.18
N SER A 79 14.39 -7.15 -4.15
CA SER A 79 12.97 -7.45 -4.32
C SER A 79 12.22 -6.27 -4.93
N VAL A 80 12.53 -5.03 -4.54
CA VAL A 80 11.91 -3.84 -5.13
C VAL A 80 12.32 -3.70 -6.60
N PHE A 81 13.57 -3.98 -6.95
CA PHE A 81 14.03 -3.95 -8.34
C PHE A 81 13.33 -4.99 -9.20
N ASP A 82 13.14 -6.21 -8.70
CA ASP A 82 12.41 -7.26 -9.40
C ASP A 82 10.94 -6.86 -9.64
N TYR A 83 10.30 -6.22 -8.65
CA TYR A 83 8.94 -5.72 -8.79
C TYR A 83 8.82 -4.58 -9.82
N ILE A 84 9.81 -3.67 -9.87
CA ILE A 84 9.85 -2.61 -10.89
C ILE A 84 10.01 -3.22 -12.29
N ASP A 85 10.86 -4.23 -12.43
CA ASP A 85 11.11 -4.90 -13.71
C ASP A 85 9.88 -5.68 -14.21
N ASP A 86 9.21 -6.38 -13.29
CA ASP A 86 7.94 -7.04 -13.59
C ASP A 86 6.86 -6.02 -13.99
N ALA A 87 6.71 -4.92 -13.24
CA ALA A 87 5.76 -3.86 -13.58
C ALA A 87 6.04 -3.24 -14.96
N ALA A 88 7.32 -3.00 -15.28
CA ALA A 88 7.77 -2.46 -16.55
C ALA A 88 7.41 -3.41 -17.72
N SER A 89 7.52 -4.73 -17.50
CA SER A 89 7.07 -5.75 -18.47
C SER A 89 5.55 -5.80 -18.66
N MET A 90 4.77 -5.22 -17.73
CA MET A 90 3.30 -5.21 -17.76
C MET A 90 2.72 -3.94 -18.37
N HIS A 91 3.35 -2.77 -18.17
CA HIS A 91 2.76 -1.48 -18.54
C HIS A 91 3.80 -0.40 -18.88
N SER A 92 3.54 0.39 -19.92
CA SER A 92 4.42 1.47 -20.40
C SER A 92 4.68 2.56 -19.35
N ALA A 93 3.71 2.76 -18.46
CA ALA A 93 3.82 3.67 -17.31
C ALA A 93 5.05 3.37 -16.44
N PHE A 94 5.41 2.11 -16.31
CA PHE A 94 6.61 1.69 -15.59
C PHE A 94 7.83 1.61 -16.50
N GLU A 95 7.69 1.08 -17.73
CA GLU A 95 8.83 0.90 -18.65
C GLU A 95 9.58 2.20 -18.91
N SER A 96 8.85 3.28 -19.21
CA SER A 96 9.44 4.60 -19.45
C SER A 96 10.13 5.22 -18.22
N ARG A 97 9.87 4.69 -17.02
CA ARG A 97 10.35 5.20 -15.73
C ARG A 97 11.26 4.21 -15.01
N ARG A 98 11.55 3.05 -15.61
CA ARG A 98 12.20 1.91 -14.98
C ARG A 98 13.51 2.29 -14.29
N GLN A 99 14.41 2.96 -15.01
CA GLN A 99 15.70 3.36 -14.44
C GLN A 99 15.55 4.43 -13.36
N ILE A 100 14.67 5.42 -13.57
CA ILE A 100 14.44 6.52 -12.61
C ILE A 100 13.91 5.96 -11.27
N LEU A 101 13.00 4.98 -11.33
CA LEU A 101 12.48 4.30 -10.16
C LEU A 101 13.58 3.50 -9.44
N LYS A 102 14.44 2.80 -10.19
CA LYS A 102 15.57 2.07 -9.61
C LYS A 102 16.57 3.00 -8.93
N ASP A 103 16.91 4.13 -9.55
CA ASP A 103 17.82 5.12 -8.98
C ASP A 103 17.25 5.73 -7.69
N ALA A 104 15.94 6.00 -7.65
CA ALA A 104 15.28 6.52 -6.45
C ALA A 104 15.25 5.47 -5.31
N VAL A 105 15.00 4.20 -5.64
CA VAL A 105 15.08 3.10 -4.68
C VAL A 105 16.51 2.91 -4.17
N GLU A 106 17.51 2.95 -5.05
CA GLU A 106 18.92 2.92 -4.63
C GLU A 106 19.26 4.10 -3.70
N ALA A 107 18.73 5.30 -3.98
CA ALA A 107 18.88 6.44 -3.09
C ALA A 107 18.28 6.18 -1.71
N HIS A 108 17.09 5.56 -1.62
CA HIS A 108 16.49 5.15 -0.34
C HIS A 108 17.41 4.22 0.46
N PHE A 109 17.86 3.12 -0.14
CA PHE A 109 18.69 2.13 0.55
C PHE A 109 20.08 2.65 0.92
N ASN A 110 20.56 3.71 0.26
CA ASN A 110 21.78 4.42 0.60
C ASN A 110 21.57 5.61 1.58
N GLY A 111 20.37 5.77 2.15
CA GLY A 111 20.07 6.86 3.09
C GLY A 111 19.97 8.25 2.46
N LYS A 112 19.91 8.35 1.12
CA LYS A 112 19.83 9.61 0.37
C LYS A 112 18.37 10.02 0.17
N TYR A 113 17.64 10.23 1.26
CA TYR A 113 16.19 10.50 1.22
C TYR A 113 15.83 11.80 0.51
N THR A 114 16.72 12.81 0.53
CA THR A 114 16.56 14.06 -0.23
C THR A 114 16.53 13.84 -1.75
N LEU A 115 17.10 12.74 -2.24
CA LEU A 115 17.03 12.34 -3.66
C LEU A 115 15.87 11.37 -3.91
N SER A 116 15.62 10.47 -2.97
CA SER A 116 14.56 9.45 -3.11
C SER A 116 13.15 10.04 -3.07
N VAL A 117 12.81 10.78 -2.01
CA VAL A 117 11.45 11.27 -1.75
C VAL A 117 10.87 12.11 -2.90
N PRO A 118 11.53 13.20 -3.36
CA PRO A 118 10.95 14.02 -4.42
C PRO A 118 10.86 13.28 -5.76
N VAL A 119 11.84 12.42 -6.08
CA VAL A 119 11.80 11.62 -7.31
C VAL A 119 10.65 10.62 -7.26
N LEU A 120 10.48 9.90 -6.15
CA LEU A 120 9.37 8.95 -5.98
C LEU A 120 8.01 9.64 -6.04
N PHE A 121 7.83 10.82 -5.43
CA PHE A 121 6.59 11.58 -5.58
C PHE A 121 6.26 11.89 -7.03
N ALA A 122 7.24 12.40 -7.78
CA ALA A 122 7.08 12.71 -9.20
C ALA A 122 6.77 11.45 -10.02
N GLN A 123 7.44 10.33 -9.74
CA GLN A 123 7.20 9.08 -10.47
C GLN A 123 5.86 8.44 -10.10
N VAL A 124 5.43 8.46 -8.84
CA VAL A 124 4.09 8.01 -8.43
C VAL A 124 3.01 8.79 -9.18
N GLU A 125 3.13 10.12 -9.27
CA GLU A 125 2.20 10.94 -10.05
C GLU A 125 2.18 10.51 -11.53
N GLY A 126 3.36 10.36 -12.14
CA GLY A 126 3.50 9.97 -13.54
C GLY A 126 2.90 8.60 -13.83
N VAL A 127 3.18 7.62 -12.97
CA VAL A 127 2.63 6.26 -13.07
C VAL A 127 1.10 6.29 -12.96
N LEU A 128 0.55 6.97 -11.95
CA LEU A 128 -0.90 7.04 -11.74
C LEU A 128 -1.62 7.79 -12.86
N ARG A 129 -1.01 8.84 -13.44
CA ARG A 129 -1.57 9.52 -14.62
C ARG A 129 -1.68 8.59 -15.80
N GLU A 130 -0.59 7.91 -16.13
CA GLU A 130 -0.57 7.06 -17.32
C GLU A 130 -1.42 5.79 -17.13
N TYR A 131 -1.35 5.16 -15.96
CA TYR A 131 -2.18 3.99 -15.63
C TYR A 131 -3.67 4.34 -15.56
N GLY A 132 -4.02 5.49 -14.97
CA GLY A 132 -5.39 5.98 -14.90
C GLY A 132 -5.92 6.60 -16.20
N GLY A 133 -5.11 6.63 -17.27
CA GLY A 133 -5.50 7.24 -18.56
C GLY A 133 -5.71 8.76 -18.50
N MET A 134 -5.13 9.46 -17.51
CA MET A 134 -5.25 10.90 -17.34
C MET A 134 -4.37 11.65 -18.34
N LYS A 135 -4.93 12.70 -18.95
CA LYS A 135 -4.16 13.61 -19.81
C LYS A 135 -3.33 14.56 -18.96
N GLN A 136 -2.28 15.12 -19.55
CA GLN A 136 -1.40 16.08 -18.87
C GLN A 136 -2.16 17.33 -18.37
N ALA A 137 -3.16 17.79 -19.14
CA ALA A 137 -3.97 18.96 -18.80
C ALA A 137 -4.99 18.69 -17.68
N ASP A 138 -5.26 17.42 -17.36
CA ASP A 138 -6.24 17.07 -16.35
C ASP A 138 -5.70 17.39 -14.96
N LYS A 139 -6.57 17.96 -14.11
CA LYS A 139 -6.28 18.10 -12.68
C LYS A 139 -5.98 16.70 -12.14
N PHE A 140 -4.82 16.55 -11.48
CA PHE A 140 -4.43 15.25 -10.93
C PHE A 140 -5.49 14.75 -9.95
N ARG A 141 -6.07 13.60 -10.26
CA ARG A 141 -7.02 12.89 -9.42
C ARG A 141 -6.61 11.42 -9.41
N PRO A 142 -5.70 11.03 -8.51
CA PRO A 142 -5.20 9.67 -8.45
C PRO A 142 -6.37 8.71 -8.25
N ASN A 143 -6.51 7.77 -9.19
CA ASN A 143 -7.61 6.81 -9.17
C ASN A 143 -7.20 5.51 -9.85
N VAL A 144 -7.10 4.45 -9.07
CA VAL A 144 -7.15 3.07 -9.56
C VAL A 144 -8.62 2.73 -9.77
N SER A 145 -8.98 2.29 -10.99
CA SER A 145 -10.38 1.95 -11.32
C SER A 145 -10.93 0.91 -10.36
N THR A 146 -12.15 1.12 -9.85
CA THR A 146 -12.86 0.13 -9.02
C THR A 146 -13.85 -0.71 -9.84
N GLU A 147 -14.18 -0.28 -11.06
CA GLU A 147 -15.25 -0.89 -11.88
C GLU A 147 -14.87 -2.25 -12.46
N ILE A 148 -13.57 -2.48 -12.65
CA ILE A 148 -13.04 -3.68 -13.28
C ILE A 148 -13.16 -4.89 -12.35
N TRP A 149 -13.05 -4.69 -11.03
CA TRP A 149 -12.86 -5.76 -10.06
C TRP A 149 -14.15 -6.51 -9.73
N ASP A 150 -15.26 -5.81 -9.57
CA ASP A 150 -16.55 -6.42 -9.22
C ASP A 150 -17.01 -7.37 -10.34
N ARG A 151 -16.76 -7.02 -11.61
CA ARG A 151 -17.04 -7.88 -12.78
C ARG A 151 -16.19 -9.15 -12.82
N ARG A 152 -15.09 -9.18 -12.05
CA ARG A 152 -14.17 -10.32 -11.93
C ARG A 152 -14.37 -11.09 -10.62
N LEU A 153 -15.40 -10.74 -9.83
CA LEU A 153 -15.66 -11.26 -8.48
C LEU A 153 -14.51 -11.00 -7.49
N LEU A 154 -13.74 -9.93 -7.69
CA LEU A 154 -12.58 -9.55 -6.89
C LEU A 154 -12.92 -8.43 -5.88
N PHE A 155 -13.98 -8.60 -5.09
CA PHE A 155 -14.48 -7.57 -4.17
C PHE A 155 -13.43 -7.06 -3.16
N ALA A 156 -12.55 -7.96 -2.69
CA ALA A 156 -11.46 -7.57 -1.80
C ALA A 156 -10.47 -6.59 -2.47
N ILE A 157 -10.26 -6.72 -3.79
CA ILE A 157 -9.44 -5.79 -4.56
C ILE A 157 -10.17 -4.46 -4.75
N THR A 158 -11.49 -4.47 -4.93
CA THR A 158 -12.32 -3.26 -4.95
C THR A 158 -12.15 -2.43 -3.68
N ASP A 159 -12.23 -3.08 -2.51
CA ASP A 159 -12.07 -2.39 -1.22
C ASP A 159 -10.65 -1.85 -1.05
N ASN A 160 -9.62 -2.64 -1.38
CA ASN A 160 -8.24 -2.18 -1.35
C ASN A 160 -8.02 -0.97 -2.27
N ALA A 161 -8.55 -0.99 -3.50
CA ALA A 161 -8.47 0.13 -4.43
C ALA A 161 -9.15 1.39 -3.88
N ARG A 162 -10.31 1.26 -3.21
CA ARG A 162 -10.98 2.40 -2.55
C ARG A 162 -10.13 3.00 -1.43
N TYR A 163 -9.57 2.17 -0.55
CA TYR A 163 -8.71 2.64 0.54
C TYR A 163 -7.42 3.27 0.00
N PHE A 164 -6.81 2.65 -1.00
CA PHE A 164 -5.63 3.17 -1.67
C PHE A 164 -5.91 4.52 -2.32
N ASN A 165 -7.02 4.64 -3.06
CA ASN A 165 -7.42 5.91 -3.67
C ASN A 165 -7.63 7.01 -2.61
N ALA A 166 -8.30 6.71 -1.49
CA ALA A 166 -8.48 7.68 -0.41
C ALA A 166 -7.14 8.14 0.17
N PHE A 167 -6.23 7.22 0.44
CA PHE A 167 -4.88 7.50 0.93
C PHE A 167 -4.07 8.37 -0.05
N ILE A 168 -4.02 7.99 -1.32
CA ILE A 168 -3.26 8.74 -2.32
C ILE A 168 -3.87 10.12 -2.58
N ASN A 169 -5.20 10.26 -2.59
CA ASN A 169 -5.82 11.58 -2.74
C ASN A 169 -5.41 12.55 -1.62
N LYS A 170 -5.29 12.06 -0.37
CA LYS A 170 -4.78 12.87 0.74
C LYS A 170 -3.31 13.26 0.54
N LEU A 171 -2.48 12.31 0.08
CA LEU A 171 -1.06 12.52 -0.17
C LEU A 171 -0.77 13.55 -1.29
N PHE A 172 -1.69 13.70 -2.24
CA PHE A 172 -1.58 14.61 -3.39
C PHE A 172 -2.54 15.81 -3.34
N GLU A 173 -3.15 16.06 -2.19
CA GLU A 173 -4.00 17.23 -2.00
C GLU A 173 -3.18 18.54 -2.07
N GLY A 174 -3.72 19.57 -2.70
CA GLY A 174 -2.97 20.78 -3.05
C GLY A 174 -2.71 21.75 -1.89
N GLN A 175 -3.49 21.74 -0.81
CA GLN A 175 -3.27 22.60 0.35
C GLN A 175 -3.06 21.75 1.59
N GLN A 176 -1.82 21.70 2.05
CA GLN A 176 -1.43 21.03 3.29
C GLN A 176 -0.27 21.80 3.94
N ASN A 177 -0.10 21.62 5.25
CA ASN A 177 0.96 22.26 6.02
C ASN A 177 2.36 21.84 5.52
N GLU A 178 3.34 22.74 5.64
CA GLU A 178 4.73 22.53 5.20
C GLU A 178 5.43 21.33 5.86
N SER A 179 4.97 20.93 7.05
CA SER A 179 5.52 19.79 7.79
C SER A 179 4.83 18.46 7.50
N SER A 180 3.83 18.43 6.60
CA SER A 180 3.06 17.22 6.32
C SER A 180 3.71 16.35 5.25
N PHE A 181 3.48 15.04 5.34
CA PHE A 181 3.80 14.10 4.27
C PHE A 181 2.82 14.32 3.10
N ASN A 182 3.14 15.28 2.24
CA ASN A 182 2.32 15.67 1.10
C ASN A 182 3.20 16.11 -0.08
N ARG A 183 2.79 15.72 -1.29
CA ARG A 183 3.52 16.01 -2.53
C ARG A 183 3.73 17.51 -2.75
N ASN A 184 2.71 18.33 -2.48
CA ASN A 184 2.68 19.73 -2.87
C ASN A 184 3.77 20.57 -2.18
N PRO A 185 3.85 20.64 -0.84
CA PRO A 185 4.88 21.43 -0.18
C PRO A 185 6.31 20.93 -0.47
N ILE A 186 6.49 19.62 -0.67
CA ILE A 186 7.81 19.04 -0.99
C ILE A 186 8.25 19.43 -2.41
N LEU A 187 7.44 19.17 -3.43
CA LEU A 187 7.84 19.41 -4.83
C LEU A 187 7.85 20.89 -5.22
N HIS A 188 7.18 21.76 -4.45
CA HIS A 188 7.28 23.21 -4.61
C HIS A 188 8.36 23.87 -3.72
N GLY A 189 9.13 23.08 -2.97
CA GLY A 189 10.24 23.58 -2.15
C GLY A 189 9.82 24.39 -0.92
N MET A 190 8.55 24.29 -0.51
CA MET A 190 8.03 24.90 0.72
C MET A 190 8.44 24.09 1.96
N SER A 191 8.50 22.76 1.81
CA SER A 191 9.09 21.86 2.81
C SER A 191 10.52 21.54 2.42
N VAL A 192 11.46 21.65 3.36
CA VAL A 192 12.88 21.29 3.16
C VAL A 192 13.34 20.13 4.05
N ASN A 193 12.58 19.79 5.08
CA ASN A 193 12.87 18.70 6.03
C ASN A 193 12.11 17.43 5.63
N TYR A 194 12.20 17.06 4.35
CA TYR A 194 11.50 15.89 3.79
C TYR A 194 12.40 14.65 3.66
N ASP A 195 13.60 14.70 4.23
CA ASP A 195 14.61 13.66 4.23
C ASP A 195 14.28 12.52 5.21
N SER A 196 13.09 11.94 5.05
CA SER A 196 12.55 10.91 5.94
C SER A 196 12.61 9.51 5.30
N GLU A 197 13.20 8.57 6.04
CA GLU A 197 13.19 7.14 5.69
C GLU A 197 11.75 6.61 5.58
N GLU A 198 10.90 6.99 6.54
CA GLU A 198 9.48 6.62 6.56
C GLU A 198 8.77 7.05 5.28
N TRP A 199 8.95 8.32 4.88
CA TRP A 199 8.27 8.84 3.69
C TRP A 199 8.78 8.16 2.44
N SER A 200 10.08 7.93 2.37
CA SER A 200 10.71 7.21 1.26
C SER A 200 10.21 5.77 1.16
N ILE A 201 10.14 5.01 2.27
CA ILE A 201 9.66 3.62 2.21
C ILE A 201 8.17 3.56 1.86
N VAL A 202 7.35 4.47 2.39
CA VAL A 202 5.92 4.54 2.04
C VAL A 202 5.73 4.82 0.55
N LEU A 203 6.51 5.73 -0.04
CA LEU A 203 6.46 5.99 -1.48
C LEU A 203 6.91 4.78 -2.32
N ILE A 204 7.90 4.01 -1.87
CA ILE A 204 8.27 2.74 -2.51
C ILE A 204 7.11 1.75 -2.44
N LEU A 205 6.47 1.60 -1.29
CA LEU A 205 5.33 0.69 -1.12
C LEU A 205 4.14 1.08 -2.00
N ILE A 206 3.90 2.38 -2.22
CA ILE A 206 2.89 2.87 -3.17
C ILE A 206 3.18 2.35 -4.59
N ILE A 207 4.44 2.41 -5.04
CA ILE A 207 4.85 1.89 -6.34
C ILE A 207 4.57 0.38 -6.44
N LEU A 208 4.89 -0.39 -5.39
CA LEU A 208 4.61 -1.83 -5.35
C LEU A 208 3.11 -2.14 -5.36
N GLU A 209 2.30 -1.33 -4.67
CA GLU A 209 0.86 -1.51 -4.62
C GLU A 209 0.20 -1.23 -5.98
N ILE A 210 0.65 -0.20 -6.70
CA ILE A 210 0.20 0.06 -8.07
C ILE A 210 0.53 -1.12 -8.97
N ARG A 211 1.75 -1.67 -8.86
CA ARG A 211 2.14 -2.89 -9.59
C ARG A 211 1.17 -4.04 -9.28
N ASN A 212 0.74 -4.21 -8.03
CA ASN A 212 -0.18 -5.30 -7.68
C ASN A 212 -1.54 -5.14 -8.33
N PHE A 213 -2.10 -3.92 -8.35
CA PHE A 213 -3.34 -3.67 -9.09
C PHE A 213 -3.17 -4.02 -10.57
N MET A 214 -2.07 -3.60 -11.21
CA MET A 214 -1.77 -3.96 -12.60
C MET A 214 -1.64 -5.48 -12.80
N TRP A 215 -1.00 -6.18 -11.86
CA TRP A 215 -0.84 -7.63 -11.93
C TRP A 215 -2.20 -8.34 -11.90
N PHE A 216 -3.08 -7.97 -10.95
CA PHE A 216 -4.44 -8.52 -10.89
C PHE A 216 -5.21 -8.17 -12.16
N GLU A 217 -5.06 -6.94 -12.68
CA GLU A 217 -5.72 -6.53 -13.92
C GLU A 217 -5.31 -7.40 -15.13
N LYS A 218 -4.02 -7.71 -15.25
CA LYS A 218 -3.47 -8.50 -16.36
C LYS A 218 -3.81 -9.99 -16.27
N HIS A 219 -3.84 -10.55 -15.05
CA HIS A 219 -3.94 -11.99 -14.83
C HIS A 219 -5.33 -12.50 -14.46
N THR A 220 -6.30 -11.60 -14.29
CA THR A 220 -7.70 -11.99 -14.07
C THR A 220 -8.56 -11.53 -15.25
N LYS A 221 -9.69 -12.20 -15.47
CA LYS A 221 -10.62 -11.90 -16.56
C LYS A 221 -12.04 -11.81 -16.02
N SER A 222 -12.91 -11.14 -16.77
CA SER A 222 -14.35 -11.18 -16.49
C SER A 222 -14.82 -12.62 -16.45
N VAL A 223 -15.66 -12.95 -15.46
CA VAL A 223 -16.29 -14.27 -15.35
C VAL A 223 -17.51 -14.38 -16.27
N ILE A 224 -17.91 -13.27 -16.90
CA ILE A 224 -19.06 -13.11 -17.81
C ILE A 224 -18.55 -12.64 -19.16
#